data_AF-A0A7W0QIA9-F1
#
_entry.id   AF-A0A7W0QIA9-F1
#
_cell.length_a   1.000
_cell.length_b   1.000
_cell.length_c   1.000
_cell.angle_alpha   90.00
_cell.angle_beta   90.00
_cell.angle_gamma   90.00
#
_symmetry.space_group_name_H-M   'P 1'
#
loop_
_entity.id
_entity.type
_entity.pdbx_description
1 polymer ?
#
loop_
_entity_poly.entity_id
_entity_poly.type
_entity_poly.pdbx_seq_one_letter_code
_entity_poly.pdbx_strand_id
1 'polypeptide(L)' 'MPSRRSTRIVVDIVIDASPDDIWDELAAIERHVEWMTDAASIEFHDEQRRGVGTT' A
#
# COMPACT_ATOMS: atom_id res chain seq x y z
N MET A 1 -12.72 30.66 5.10
CA MET A 1 -12.80 29.20 5.38
C MET A 1 -11.72 28.86 6.39
N PRO A 2 -12.00 28.22 7.53
CA PRO A 2 -10.95 27.91 8.50
C PRO A 2 -10.00 26.86 7.92
N SER A 3 -8.70 27.20 7.87
CA SER A 3 -7.64 26.29 7.45
C SER A 3 -7.58 25.09 8.40
N ARG A 4 -7.77 23.87 7.90
CA ARG A 4 -7.49 22.65 8.67
C ARG A 4 -6.02 22.65 9.05
N ARG A 5 -5.71 22.55 10.35
CA ARG A 5 -4.36 22.19 10.78
C ARG A 5 -4.14 20.72 10.44
N SER A 6 -3.15 20.42 9.61
CA SER A 6 -2.67 19.04 9.45
C SER A 6 -1.91 18.63 10.70
N THR A 7 -2.46 17.66 11.43
CA THR A 7 -1.73 16.97 12.50
C THR A 7 -0.83 15.91 11.86
N ARG A 8 0.45 15.92 12.21
CA ARG A 8 1.36 14.84 11.80
C ARG A 8 1.08 13.60 12.64
N ILE A 9 0.68 12.52 11.99
CA ILE A 9 0.47 11.22 12.61
C ILE A 9 1.63 10.31 12.20
N VAL A 10 2.17 9.56 13.17
CA VAL A 10 3.19 8.53 12.96
C VAL A 10 2.64 7.25 13.58
N VAL A 11 2.70 6.15 12.82
CA VAL A 11 2.25 4.81 13.23
C VAL A 11 3.30 3.83 12.78
N ASP A 12 3.61 2.85 13.63
CA ASP A 12 4.51 1.75 13.34
C ASP A 12 3.93 0.43 13.87
N ILE A 13 4.34 -0.68 13.26
CA ILE A 13 4.06 -2.04 13.70
C ILE A 13 5.31 -2.89 13.51
N VAL A 14 5.50 -3.89 14.38
CA VAL A 14 6.57 -4.87 14.24
C VAL A 14 6.00 -6.13 13.60
N ILE A 15 6.65 -6.59 12.53
CA ILE A 15 6.32 -7.83 11.83
C ILE A 15 7.54 -8.75 11.89
N ASP A 16 7.32 -10.00 12.31
CA ASP A 16 8.37 -11.01 12.40
C ASP A 16 8.61 -11.67 11.04
N ALA A 17 9.23 -10.91 10.13
CA ALA A 17 9.58 -11.33 8.78
C ALA A 17 10.84 -10.58 8.32
N SER A 18 11.53 -11.08 7.29
CA SER A 18 12.66 -10.36 6.73
C SER A 18 12.19 -9.13 5.95
N PRO A 19 13.03 -8.07 5.83
CA PRO A 19 12.69 -6.92 4.99
C PRO A 19 12.40 -7.29 3.53
N ASP A 20 13.08 -8.31 3.00
CA ASP A 20 12.89 -8.76 1.62
C ASP A 20 11.51 -9.42 1.44
N ASP A 21 11.10 -10.28 2.38
CA ASP A 21 9.76 -10.92 2.34
C ASP A 21 8.64 -9.87 2.42
N ILE A 22 8.81 -8.87 3.30
CA ILE A 22 7.85 -7.76 3.42
C ILE A 22 7.82 -6.93 2.14
N TRP A 23 8.96 -6.69 1.52
CA TRP A 23 9.03 -5.93 0.29
C TRP A 23 8.36 -6.67 -0.87
N ASP A 24 8.57 -7.98 -0.99
CA ASP A 24 7.93 -8.82 -2.00
C ASP A 24 6.40 -8.83 -1.86
N GLU A 25 5.89 -8.90 -0.61
CA GLU A 25 4.45 -8.80 -0.34
C GLU A 25 3.90 -7.40 -0.67
N LEU A 26 4.59 -6.33 -0.24
CA LEU A 26 4.17 -4.96 -0.52
C LEU A 26 4.21 -4.61 -2.01
N ALA A 27 5.14 -5.18 -2.78
CA ALA A 27 5.25 -4.97 -4.22
C ALA A 27 4.11 -5.64 -5.03
N ALA A 28 3.42 -6.63 -4.44
CA ALA A 28 2.28 -7.31 -5.04
C ALA A 28 0.96 -6.53 -4.81
N ILE A 29 0.83 -5.38 -5.48
CA ILE A 29 -0.29 -4.43 -5.32
C ILE A 29 -1.66 -5.13 -5.41
N GLU A 30 -1.83 -6.10 -6.31
CA GLU A 30 -3.10 -6.81 -6.49
C GLU A 30 -3.58 -7.58 -5.25
N ARG A 31 -2.67 -7.93 -4.33
CA ARG A 31 -2.98 -8.66 -3.10
C ARG A 31 -3.30 -7.74 -1.93
N HIS A 32 -3.18 -6.42 -2.11
CA HIS A 32 -3.43 -5.47 -1.01
C HIS A 32 -4.87 -5.53 -0.51
N VAL A 33 -5.83 -5.91 -1.36
CA VAL A 33 -7.23 -6.18 -0.98
C VAL A 33 -7.35 -7.25 0.12
N GLU A 34 -6.37 -8.14 0.28
CA GLU A 34 -6.39 -9.20 1.30
C GLU A 34 -6.25 -8.65 2.73
N TRP A 35 -5.63 -7.47 2.91
CA TRP A 35 -5.30 -6.92 4.23
C TRP A 35 -5.65 -5.44 4.40
N MET A 36 -5.74 -4.66 3.33
CA MET A 36 -6.28 -3.30 3.35
C MET A 36 -7.80 -3.36 3.46
N THR A 37 -8.31 -3.25 4.68
CA THR A 37 -9.76 -3.35 4.95
C THR A 37 -10.58 -2.31 4.18
N ASP A 38 -9.97 -1.20 3.78
CA ASP A 38 -10.57 -0.14 2.97
C ASP A 38 -10.47 -0.35 1.46
N ALA A 39 -9.59 -1.24 0.98
CA ALA A 39 -9.48 -1.57 -0.44
C ALA A 39 -10.49 -2.66 -0.82
N ALA A 40 -11.54 -2.29 -1.57
CA ALA A 40 -12.55 -3.24 -2.02
C ALA A 40 -12.14 -4.04 -3.27
N SER A 41 -11.38 -3.42 -4.18
CA SER A 41 -10.93 -4.01 -5.44
C SER A 41 -9.75 -3.25 -6.01
N ILE A 42 -8.90 -3.93 -6.79
CA ILE A 42 -7.79 -3.34 -7.55
C ILE A 42 -7.90 -3.79 -9.01
N GLU A 43 -7.80 -2.83 -9.92
CA GLU A 43 -7.78 -3.05 -11.36
C GLU A 43 -6.57 -2.31 -11.95
N PHE A 44 -5.79 -2.99 -12.79
CA PHE A 44 -4.69 -2.36 -13.52
C PHE A 44 -5.22 -1.81 -14.85
N HIS A 45 -4.80 -0.61 -15.18
CA HIS A 45 -5.26 0.11 -16.37
C HIS A 45 -4.54 -0.33 -17.65
N ASP A 46 -3.42 -1.04 -17.51
CA ASP A 46 -2.63 -1.59 -18.61
C ASP A 46 -2.02 -2.97 -18.25
N GLU A 47 -1.09 -3.46 -19.07
CA GLU A 47 -0.43 -4.76 -18.86
C GLU A 47 0.65 -4.72 -17.78
N GLN A 48 1.13 -3.54 -17.37
CA GLN A 48 2.14 -3.39 -16.35
C GLN A 48 1.53 -3.66 -14.98
N ARG A 49 2.14 -4.60 -14.24
CA ARG A 49 1.67 -5.02 -12.91
C ARG A 49 2.68 -4.76 -11.80
N ARG A 50 3.87 -4.29 -12.15
CA ARG A 50 5.02 -4.18 -11.23
C ARG A 50 5.87 -2.96 -11.57
N GLY A 51 6.58 -2.48 -10.55
CA GLY A 51 7.54 -1.40 -10.68
C GLY A 51 6.90 -0.01 -10.76
N VAL A 52 7.77 1.00 -10.87
CA VAL A 52 7.37 2.41 -10.94
C VAL A 52 6.55 2.65 -12.20
N GLY A 53 5.45 3.39 -12.06
CA GLY A 53 4.56 3.74 -13.17
C GLY A 53 3.38 2.79 -13.37
N THR A 54 3.25 1.73 -12.56
CA THR A 54 2.05 0.89 -12.55
C THR A 54 0.82 1.75 -12.19
N THR A 55 -0.23 1.68 -12.99
CA THR A 55 -1.49 2.43 -12.81
C THR A 55 -2.70 1.53 -12.78
#